data_AF-A0A453K554-F1
#
_entry.id   AF-A0A453K554-F1
#
_cell.length_a   1.000
_cell.length_b   1.000
_cell.length_c   1.000
_cell.angle_alpha   90.00
_cell.angle_beta   90.00
_cell.angle_gamma   90.00
#
_symmetry.space_group_name_H-M   'P 1'
#
loop_
_entity.id
_entity.type
_entity.pdbx_description
1 polymer ?
#
loop_
_entity_poly.entity_id
_entity_poly.type
_entity_poly.pdbx_seq_one_letter_code
_entity_poly.pdbx_strand_id
1 'polypeptide(L)'
;SALTKSIGLRNDGRLDDRSYWVSIVSSVSVSLAVPLVFPRMIALHDLTSRDDEDPLIPNPLTLNSENIQDNGIYLLENGEDGFIHVRNAVNPATLEQIFGFSSLAGAPNLLVLEQFDNVLSRKVNEVVNEIRRQRCSYLRLRLCQKGDPSG
;
A
#
# COMPACT_ATOMS: atom_id res chain seq x y z
N SER A 1 2.36 -17.54 -7.40
CA SER A 1 3.10 -16.87 -6.31
C SER A 1 3.00 -15.36 -6.47
N ALA A 2 3.46 -14.54 -5.51
CA ALA A 2 3.45 -13.07 -5.66
C ALA A 2 4.26 -12.60 -6.88
N LEU A 3 5.35 -13.32 -7.20
CA LEU A 3 6.20 -13.10 -8.39
C LEU A 3 5.41 -13.15 -9.70
N THR A 4 4.53 -14.15 -9.86
CA THR A 4 3.72 -14.32 -11.09
C THR A 4 2.59 -13.29 -11.23
N LYS A 5 2.37 -12.42 -10.23
CA LYS A 5 1.38 -11.33 -10.29
C LYS A 5 2.00 -9.97 -10.61
N SER A 6 3.33 -9.84 -10.59
CA SER A 6 4.00 -8.61 -11.03
C SER A 6 3.75 -8.36 -12.52
N ILE A 7 3.53 -7.09 -12.90
CA ILE A 7 3.16 -6.70 -14.27
C ILE A 7 4.18 -7.21 -15.32
N GLY A 8 5.48 -7.21 -14.99
CA GLY A 8 6.51 -7.73 -15.88
C GLY A 8 6.63 -9.25 -15.96
N LEU A 9 6.11 -9.96 -14.96
CA LEU A 9 6.30 -11.42 -14.80
C LEU A 9 5.01 -12.23 -14.98
N ARG A 10 3.84 -11.57 -15.06
CA ARG A 10 2.55 -12.21 -15.31
C ARG A 10 2.40 -12.61 -16.78
N ASN A 11 1.73 -13.73 -17.06
CA ASN A 11 1.60 -14.28 -18.41
C ASN A 11 0.51 -13.61 -19.27
N ASP A 12 -0.36 -12.82 -18.66
CA ASP A 12 -1.56 -12.17 -19.23
C ASP A 12 -1.45 -10.63 -19.34
N GLY A 13 -0.26 -10.05 -19.18
CA GLY A 13 -0.03 -8.61 -19.31
C GLY A 13 -0.02 -8.14 -20.77
N ARG A 14 -0.45 -6.89 -21.00
CA ARG A 14 -0.31 -6.25 -22.31
C ARG A 14 1.18 -6.07 -22.64
N LEU A 15 1.53 -6.14 -23.92
CA LEU A 15 2.94 -6.11 -24.38
C LEU A 15 3.64 -4.78 -24.06
N ASP A 16 2.89 -3.67 -24.13
CA ASP A 16 3.31 -2.33 -23.75
C ASP A 16 3.63 -2.24 -22.25
N ASP A 17 2.76 -2.75 -21.38
CA ASP A 17 2.99 -2.78 -19.93
C ASP A 17 4.28 -3.54 -19.57
N ARG A 18 4.52 -4.67 -20.23
CA ARG A 18 5.75 -5.46 -20.03
C ARG A 18 6.99 -4.72 -20.50
N SER A 19 6.91 -4.07 -21.67
CA SER A 19 8.04 -3.32 -22.23
C SER A 19 8.40 -2.14 -21.34
N TYR A 20 7.39 -1.42 -20.82
CA TYR A 20 7.56 -0.36 -19.82
C TYR A 20 8.24 -0.90 -18.55
N TRP A 21 7.73 -1.99 -17.99
CA TRP A 21 8.31 -2.62 -16.79
C TRP A 21 9.77 -3.02 -16.99
N VAL A 22 10.11 -3.67 -18.12
CA VAL A 22 11.49 -4.06 -18.45
C VAL A 22 12.39 -2.83 -18.56
N SER A 23 11.91 -1.76 -19.21
CA SER A 23 12.64 -0.50 -19.34
C SER A 23 12.95 0.11 -17.98
N ILE A 24 11.99 0.11 -17.05
CA ILE A 24 12.20 0.65 -15.69
C ILE A 24 13.17 -0.22 -14.90
N VAL A 25 12.94 -1.52 -14.81
CA VAL A 25 13.78 -2.41 -14.02
C VAL A 25 15.24 -2.40 -14.51
N SER A 26 15.45 -2.20 -15.81
CA SER A 26 16.80 -2.10 -16.40
C SER A 26 17.49 -0.74 -16.18
N SER A 27 16.75 0.29 -15.78
CA SER A 27 17.25 1.68 -15.67
C SER A 27 17.38 2.20 -14.24
N VAL A 28 16.86 1.47 -13.24
CA VAL A 28 16.91 1.86 -11.83
C VAL A 28 17.89 0.98 -11.03
N SER A 29 18.30 1.46 -9.86
CA SER A 29 19.11 0.65 -8.93
C SER A 29 18.34 -0.56 -8.42
N VAL A 30 19.06 -1.59 -7.97
CA VAL A 30 18.46 -2.80 -7.37
C VAL A 30 17.49 -2.45 -6.23
N SER A 31 17.84 -1.47 -5.39
CA SER A 31 16.99 -1.01 -4.28
C SER A 31 15.63 -0.48 -4.73
N LEU A 32 15.55 0.13 -5.90
CA LEU A 32 14.31 0.64 -6.49
C LEU A 32 13.58 -0.45 -7.30
N ALA A 33 14.31 -1.38 -7.92
CA ALA A 33 13.74 -2.47 -8.70
C ALA A 33 13.10 -3.57 -7.85
N VAL A 34 13.65 -3.88 -6.66
CA VAL A 34 13.18 -4.99 -5.82
C VAL A 34 11.66 -4.94 -5.58
N PRO A 35 11.04 -3.79 -5.28
CA PRO A 35 9.62 -3.78 -4.90
C PRO A 35 8.65 -3.84 -6.08
N LEU A 36 9.14 -3.60 -7.29
CA LEU A 36 8.43 -3.91 -8.53
C LEU A 36 8.26 -5.43 -8.72
N VAL A 37 9.13 -6.22 -8.09
CA VAL A 37 9.11 -7.69 -8.10
C VAL A 37 8.47 -8.25 -6.84
N PHE A 38 8.74 -7.63 -5.69
CA PHE A 38 8.27 -8.04 -4.36
C PHE A 38 7.57 -6.88 -3.64
N PRO A 39 6.26 -6.68 -3.89
CA PRO A 39 5.47 -5.70 -3.17
C PRO A 39 5.50 -5.94 -1.65
N ARG A 40 5.51 -4.87 -0.87
CA ARG A 40 5.48 -4.92 0.60
C ARG A 40 4.06 -4.66 1.09
N MET A 41 3.56 -5.50 1.98
CA MET A 41 2.28 -5.30 2.67
C MET A 41 2.52 -4.77 4.08
N ILE A 42 1.88 -3.65 4.43
CA ILE A 42 2.11 -2.93 5.69
C ILE A 42 0.75 -2.71 6.37
N ALA A 43 0.63 -3.07 7.65
CA ALA A 43 -0.56 -2.77 8.45
C ALA A 43 -0.57 -1.30 8.85
N LEU A 44 -1.66 -0.58 8.51
CA LEU A 44 -1.84 0.83 8.86
C LEU A 44 -2.69 1.03 10.11
N HIS A 45 -3.65 0.12 10.34
CA HIS A 45 -4.68 0.24 11.37
C HIS A 45 -4.16 0.19 12.81
N ASP A 46 -2.96 -0.35 13.04
CA ASP A 46 -2.39 -0.55 14.38
C ASP A 46 -1.02 0.12 14.57
N LEU A 47 -0.73 1.18 13.82
CA LEU A 47 0.55 1.88 13.96
C LEU A 47 0.73 2.56 15.33
N THR A 48 -0.36 2.83 16.03
CA THR A 48 -0.34 3.47 17.35
C THR A 48 0.09 2.55 18.48
N SER A 49 -0.01 1.22 18.33
CA SER A 49 0.39 0.25 19.35
C SER A 49 1.90 -0.03 19.38
N ARG A 50 2.63 0.46 18.37
CA ARG A 50 4.07 0.25 18.19
C ARG A 50 4.89 1.11 19.13
N ASP A 51 6.01 0.56 19.58
CA ASP A 51 7.02 1.26 20.39
C ASP A 51 7.72 2.33 19.53
N ASP A 52 8.19 3.41 20.15
CA ASP A 52 8.89 4.49 19.46
C ASP A 52 10.31 4.08 19.07
N GLU A 53 10.87 3.03 19.69
CA GLU A 53 12.14 2.42 19.29
C GLU A 53 12.02 1.53 18.03
N ASP A 54 10.81 1.16 17.62
CA ASP A 54 10.60 0.36 16.43
C ASP A 54 10.95 1.14 15.15
N PRO A 55 11.43 0.47 14.07
CA PRO A 55 11.65 1.12 12.79
C PRO A 55 10.38 1.84 12.29
N LEU A 56 10.52 3.05 11.76
CA LEU A 56 9.38 3.86 11.33
C LEU A 56 8.43 3.07 10.40
N ILE A 57 8.96 2.44 9.35
CA ILE A 57 8.18 1.51 8.52
C ILE A 57 8.08 0.15 9.24
N PRO A 58 6.87 -0.37 9.51
CA PRO A 58 6.70 -1.72 10.05
C PRO A 58 7.32 -2.79 9.17
N ASN A 59 7.73 -3.89 9.79
CA ASN A 59 8.14 -5.08 9.04
C ASN A 59 6.99 -5.54 8.13
N PRO A 60 7.24 -5.77 6.82
CA PRO A 60 6.19 -6.18 5.91
C PRO A 60 5.55 -7.51 6.32
N LEU A 61 4.23 -7.59 6.25
CA LEU A 61 3.49 -8.81 6.48
C LEU A 61 3.74 -9.80 5.35
N THR A 62 3.84 -11.09 5.70
CA THR A 62 3.81 -12.14 4.68
C THR A 62 2.41 -12.22 4.08
N LEU A 63 2.33 -12.47 2.77
CA LEU A 63 1.08 -12.58 2.02
C LEU A 63 0.39 -13.93 2.28
N ASN A 64 0.07 -14.25 3.52
CA ASN A 64 -0.73 -15.41 3.91
C ASN A 64 -1.99 -14.96 4.66
N SER A 65 -3.02 -15.82 4.70
CA SER A 65 -4.32 -15.47 5.31
C SER A 65 -4.23 -15.23 6.82
N GLU A 66 -3.24 -15.82 7.49
CA GLU A 66 -3.07 -15.77 8.95
C GLU A 66 -2.71 -14.36 9.46
N ASN A 67 -2.01 -13.57 8.66
CA ASN A 67 -1.57 -12.24 9.03
C ASN A 67 -2.58 -11.13 8.69
N ILE A 68 -3.72 -11.46 8.07
CA ILE A 68 -4.68 -10.47 7.59
C ILE A 68 -5.99 -10.55 8.38
N GLN A 69 -6.09 -9.70 9.41
CA GLN A 69 -7.26 -9.52 10.27
C GLN A 69 -8.47 -8.96 9.50
N ASP A 70 -9.69 -9.35 9.88
CA ASP A 70 -10.95 -8.91 9.25
C ASP A 70 -11.31 -7.44 9.52
N ASN A 71 -10.71 -6.83 10.53
CA ASN A 71 -10.85 -5.43 10.93
C ASN A 71 -9.63 -4.57 10.53
N GLY A 72 -8.76 -5.09 9.67
CA GLY A 72 -7.51 -4.43 9.31
C GLY A 72 -7.60 -3.51 8.09
N ILE A 73 -6.70 -2.52 8.08
CA ILE A 73 -6.37 -1.66 6.92
C ILE A 73 -4.91 -1.88 6.57
N TYR A 74 -4.64 -2.12 5.28
CA TYR A 74 -3.32 -2.51 4.77
C TYR A 74 -2.92 -1.67 3.56
N LEU A 75 -1.64 -1.32 3.48
CA LEU A 75 -1.00 -0.74 2.30
C LEU A 75 -0.14 -1.81 1.62
N LEU A 76 -0.44 -2.10 0.35
CA LEU A 76 0.42 -2.88 -0.53
C LEU A 76 1.14 -1.93 -1.48
N GLU A 77 2.45 -1.79 -1.36
CA GLU A 77 3.23 -0.90 -2.23
C GLU A 77 4.25 -1.66 -3.06
N ASN A 78 4.40 -1.25 -4.32
CA ASN A 78 5.31 -1.88 -5.29
C ASN A 78 6.44 -0.93 -5.76
N GLY A 79 6.62 0.21 -5.10
CA GLY A 79 7.57 1.25 -5.49
C GLY A 79 7.02 2.37 -6.38
N GLU A 80 5.92 2.14 -7.12
CA GLU A 80 5.25 3.17 -7.95
C GLU A 80 3.86 3.52 -7.42
N ASP A 81 3.08 2.50 -7.09
CA ASP A 81 1.72 2.60 -6.59
C ASP A 81 1.58 2.01 -5.19
N GLY A 82 0.65 2.57 -4.41
CA GLY A 82 0.22 2.04 -3.13
C GLY A 82 -1.25 1.67 -3.18
N PHE A 83 -1.57 0.40 -2.92
CA PHE A 83 -2.92 -0.12 -2.90
C PHE A 83 -3.39 -0.25 -1.45
N ILE A 84 -4.46 0.44 -1.11
CA ILE A 84 -5.08 0.42 0.20
C ILE A 84 -6.19 -0.62 0.19
N HIS A 85 -6.01 -1.66 1.01
CA HIS A 85 -7.02 -2.68 1.25
C HIS A 85 -7.66 -2.47 2.62
N VAL A 86 -8.96 -2.21 2.62
CA VAL A 86 -9.79 -2.08 3.82
C VAL A 86 -10.63 -3.34 3.97
N ARG A 87 -10.58 -3.98 5.14
CA ARG A 87 -11.36 -5.20 5.41
C ARG A 87 -12.77 -4.88 5.89
N ASN A 88 -13.67 -5.86 5.78
CA ASN A 88 -15.10 -5.63 5.93
C ASN A 88 -15.52 -5.25 7.36
N ALA A 89 -14.77 -5.68 8.37
CA ALA A 89 -15.09 -5.44 9.78
C ALA A 89 -14.27 -4.30 10.40
N VAL A 90 -13.69 -3.42 9.58
CA VAL A 90 -12.93 -2.25 10.06
C VAL A 90 -13.86 -1.31 10.83
N ASN A 91 -13.38 -0.79 11.95
CA ASN A 91 -14.10 0.20 12.74
C ASN A 91 -14.21 1.52 11.95
N PRO A 92 -15.42 2.08 11.74
CA PRO A 92 -15.62 3.38 11.09
C PRO A 92 -14.76 4.52 11.66
N ALA A 93 -14.50 4.51 12.97
CA ALA A 93 -13.64 5.50 13.60
C ALA A 93 -12.18 5.43 13.13
N THR A 94 -11.67 4.23 12.83
CA THR A 94 -10.34 4.05 12.25
C THR A 94 -10.28 4.57 10.82
N LEU A 95 -11.35 4.39 10.03
CA LEU A 95 -11.44 4.98 8.69
C LEU A 95 -11.43 6.51 8.75
N GLU A 96 -12.22 7.08 9.65
CA GLU A 96 -12.32 8.54 9.80
C GLU A 96 -10.98 9.14 10.24
N GLN A 97 -10.27 8.47 11.17
CA GLN A 97 -8.94 8.90 11.60
C GLN A 97 -7.92 8.93 10.46
N ILE A 98 -7.96 7.97 9.53
CA ILE A 98 -6.96 7.85 8.46
C ILE A 98 -7.36 8.63 7.21
N PHE A 99 -8.63 8.58 6.82
CA PHE A 99 -9.12 9.07 5.52
C PHE A 99 -10.15 10.19 5.60
N GLY A 100 -10.62 10.56 6.80
CA GLY A 100 -11.62 11.61 6.98
C GLY A 100 -13.06 11.21 6.62
N PHE A 101 -13.30 9.92 6.32
CA PHE A 101 -14.63 9.37 6.09
C PHE A 101 -14.87 8.11 6.94
N SER A 102 -16.12 7.87 7.33
CA SER A 102 -16.51 6.73 8.16
C SER A 102 -17.04 5.52 7.36
N SER A 103 -17.14 5.64 6.04
CA SER A 103 -17.64 4.58 5.15
C SER A 103 -16.92 4.61 3.80
N LEU A 104 -16.74 3.43 3.20
CA LEU A 104 -16.20 3.28 1.84
C LEU A 104 -17.23 3.58 0.75
N ALA A 105 -18.51 3.69 1.10
CA ALA A 105 -19.57 3.98 0.14
C ALA A 105 -19.38 5.40 -0.43
N GLY A 106 -19.09 5.49 -1.73
CA GLY A 106 -18.80 6.76 -2.40
C GLY A 106 -17.37 7.28 -2.18
N ALA A 107 -16.51 6.51 -1.52
CA ALA A 107 -15.10 6.88 -1.38
C ALA A 107 -14.41 6.91 -2.76
N PRO A 108 -13.51 7.88 -3.00
CA PRO A 108 -12.78 7.94 -4.26
C PRO A 108 -11.81 6.77 -4.38
N ASN A 109 -11.61 6.27 -5.61
CA ASN A 109 -10.61 5.23 -5.87
C ASN A 109 -9.20 5.79 -5.73
N LEU A 110 -8.93 7.00 -6.25
CA LEU A 110 -7.66 7.68 -6.04
C LEU A 110 -7.70 8.42 -4.70
N LEU A 111 -6.79 8.07 -3.79
CA LEU A 111 -6.70 8.70 -2.48
C LEU A 111 -5.57 9.74 -2.46
N VAL A 112 -5.87 10.89 -1.88
CA VAL A 112 -4.87 11.83 -1.39
C VAL A 112 -4.89 11.70 0.12
N LEU A 113 -3.77 11.28 0.70
CA LEU A 113 -3.67 11.12 2.15
C LEU A 113 -3.50 12.51 2.78
N GLU A 114 -4.53 12.94 3.48
CA GLU A 114 -4.49 14.14 4.33
C GLU A 114 -3.91 13.77 5.71
N GLN A 115 -3.35 14.77 6.39
CA GLN A 115 -2.92 14.64 7.78
C GLN A 115 -3.93 15.31 8.69
N PHE A 116 -4.68 14.52 9.43
CA PHE A 116 -5.65 14.97 10.43
C PHE A 116 -4.99 15.14 11.80
N ASP A 117 -5.62 15.90 12.68
CA ASP A 117 -5.14 16.12 14.06
C ASP A 117 -5.46 14.91 14.96
N ASN A 118 -4.88 13.76 14.64
CA ASN A 118 -4.89 12.57 15.47
C ASN A 118 -3.60 11.75 15.28
N VAL A 119 -3.26 10.95 16.29
CA VAL A 119 -1.97 10.22 16.32
C VAL A 119 -1.87 9.19 15.19
N LEU A 120 -2.96 8.48 14.90
CA LEU A 120 -2.97 7.44 13.87
C LEU A 120 -2.72 8.04 12.48
N SER A 121 -3.41 9.13 12.13
CA SER A 121 -3.21 9.85 10.87
C SER A 121 -1.77 10.31 10.70
N ARG A 122 -1.17 10.85 11.78
CA ARG A 122 0.23 11.30 11.77
C ARG A 122 1.18 10.12 11.50
N LYS A 123 1.05 9.02 12.25
CA LYS A 123 1.89 7.82 12.04
C LYS A 123 1.71 7.22 10.64
N VAL A 124 0.49 7.18 10.10
CA VAL A 124 0.25 6.71 8.72
C VAL A 124 0.96 7.63 7.71
N ASN A 125 0.85 8.94 7.87
CA ASN A 125 1.53 9.90 7.00
C ASN A 125 3.06 9.78 7.09
N GLU A 126 3.63 9.63 8.28
CA GLU A 126 5.07 9.41 8.46
C GLU A 126 5.56 8.15 7.74
N VAL A 127 4.86 7.02 7.90
CA VAL A 127 5.17 5.76 7.20
C VAL A 127 5.11 5.94 5.69
N VAL A 128 4.04 6.53 5.16
CA VAL A 128 3.87 6.74 3.71
C VAL A 128 4.94 7.69 3.17
N ASN A 129 5.28 8.76 3.90
CA ASN A 129 6.31 9.71 3.50
C ASN A 129 7.71 9.09 3.54
N GLU A 130 8.00 8.22 4.49
CA GLU A 130 9.27 7.48 4.51
C GLU A 130 9.35 6.49 3.34
N ILE A 131 8.26 5.82 2.98
CA ILE A 131 8.21 5.00 1.76
C ILE A 131 8.49 5.87 0.52
N ARG A 132 7.79 7.01 0.37
CA ARG A 132 8.01 7.95 -0.75
C ARG A 132 9.47 8.39 -0.84
N ARG A 133 10.10 8.69 0.30
CA ARG A 133 11.52 9.04 0.40
C ARG A 133 12.42 7.91 -0.07
N GLN A 134 12.15 6.67 0.33
CA GLN A 134 12.90 5.48 -0.12
C GLN A 134 12.74 5.20 -1.62
N ARG A 135 11.60 5.56 -2.21
CA ARG A 135 11.29 5.34 -3.63
C ARG A 135 11.66 6.49 -4.55
N CYS A 136 11.92 7.68 -3.99
CA CYS A 136 12.00 8.93 -4.76
C CYS A 136 10.75 9.13 -5.65
N SER A 137 9.57 8.76 -5.15
CA SER A 137 8.30 8.77 -5.89
C SER A 137 7.15 9.26 -5.00
N TYR A 138 6.12 9.85 -5.60
CA TYR A 138 4.91 10.31 -4.89
C TYR A 138 4.04 9.16 -4.37
N LEU A 139 4.25 7.92 -4.85
CA LEU A 139 3.46 6.73 -4.51
C LEU A 139 1.95 6.96 -4.69
N ARG A 140 1.41 6.62 -5.86
CA ARG A 140 -0.02 6.86 -6.16
C ARG A 140 -0.91 5.92 -5.33
N LEU A 141 -1.67 6.48 -4.40
CA LEU A 141 -2.52 5.71 -3.49
C LEU A 141 -3.89 5.40 -4.10
N ARG A 142 -4.26 4.12 -4.13
CA ARG A 142 -5.53 3.63 -4.69
C ARG A 142 -6.29 2.80 -3.67
N LEU A 143 -7.57 3.08 -3.49
CA LEU A 143 -8.46 2.31 -2.64
C LEU A 143 -9.01 1.11 -3.43
N CYS A 144 -8.64 -0.10 -3.00
CA CYS A 144 -9.15 -1.32 -3.63
C CYS A 144 -10.59 -1.60 -3.18
N GLN A 145 -11.57 -1.27 -4.03
CA GLN A 145 -12.98 -1.59 -3.79
C GLN A 145 -13.35 -2.97 -4.33
N LYS A 146 -14.33 -3.61 -3.69
CA LYS A 146 -14.81 -4.94 -4.08
C LYS A 146 -15.44 -4.87 -5.48
N GLY A 147 -14.86 -5.58 -6.45
CA GLY A 147 -15.30 -5.60 -7.85
C GLY A 147 -14.45 -4.75 -8.80
N ASP A 148 -13.42 -4.06 -8.29
CA ASP A 148 -12.45 -3.36 -9.14
C ASP A 148 -11.49 -4.40 -9.79
N PRO A 149 -11.33 -4.43 -11.13
CA PRO A 149 -10.39 -5.32 -11.82
C PRO A 149 -8.91 -5.05 -11.48
N SER A 150 -8.64 -4.04 -10.66
CA SER A 150 -7.31 -3.64 -10.20
C SER A 150 -6.72 -4.52 -9.06
N GLY A 151 -7.47 -5.53 -8.58
CA GLY A 151 -7.09 -6.41 -7.45
C GLY A 151 -6.61 -7.81 -7.82
#